data_AF-A0A367LV36-F1
#
_entry.id   AF-A0A367LV36-F1
#
_cell.length_a   1.000
_cell.length_b   1.000
_cell.length_c   1.000
_cell.angle_alpha   90.00
_cell.angle_beta   90.00
_cell.angle_gamma   90.00
#
_symmetry.space_group_name_H-M   'P 1'
#
loop_
_entity.id
_entity.type
_entity.pdbx_description
1 polymer ?
#
loop_
_entity_poly.entity_id
_entity_poly.type
_entity_poly.pdbx_seq_one_letter_code
_entity_poly.pdbx_strand_id
1 'polypeptide(L)'
;VPARPRLGRERLDAFVPRLLAMTVENPQPDLVLERVLPLVEAVARRSAYLVLLTENPGALERLLTLCAASPMVAEQIARFPILLDELLNEGRLFRPPQAAELAA
;
A
#
# COMPACT_ATOMS: atom_id res chain seq x y z
N VAL A 1 6.85 -28.98 15.72
CA VAL A 1 6.12 -27.69 15.54
C VAL A 1 6.49 -27.16 14.16
N PRO A 2 5.56 -27.01 13.20
CA PRO A 2 5.95 -26.60 11.85
C PRO A 2 6.49 -25.16 11.92
N ALA A 3 7.52 -24.88 11.12
CA ALA A 3 8.15 -23.58 11.05
C ALA A 3 7.11 -22.54 10.58
N ARG A 4 6.65 -21.67 11.48
CA ARG A 4 5.96 -20.43 11.08
C ARG A 4 6.90 -19.66 10.16
N PRO A 5 6.44 -19.14 9.01
CA PRO A 5 7.26 -18.26 8.19
C PRO A 5 7.57 -16.99 9.01
N ARG A 6 8.74 -16.98 9.68
CA ARG A 6 9.15 -15.93 10.62
C ARG A 6 9.30 -14.58 9.94
N LEU A 7 9.82 -14.61 8.71
CA LEU A 7 10.11 -13.42 7.93
C LEU A 7 8.86 -12.56 7.67
N GLY A 8 7.73 -13.16 7.28
CA GLY A 8 6.50 -12.41 7.02
C GLY A 8 5.94 -11.74 8.28
N ARG A 9 6.04 -12.42 9.43
CA ARG A 9 5.61 -11.87 10.72
C ARG A 9 6.51 -10.73 11.17
N GLU A 10 7.82 -10.89 11.09
CA GLU A 10 8.79 -9.85 11.43
C GLU A 10 8.60 -8.58 10.59
N ARG A 11 8.35 -8.72 9.28
CA ARG A 11 8.06 -7.56 8.42
C ARG A 11 6.75 -6.87 8.80
N LEU A 12 5.73 -7.65 9.18
CA LEU A 12 4.45 -7.10 9.61
C LEU A 12 4.58 -6.38 10.96
N ASP A 13 5.32 -6.95 11.91
CA ASP A 13 5.60 -6.34 13.22
C ASP A 13 6.38 -5.01 13.08
N ALA A 14 7.24 -4.89 12.05
CA ALA A 14 7.93 -3.64 11.72
C ALA A 14 7.01 -2.62 11.00
N PHE A 15 6.12 -3.10 10.12
CA PHE A 15 5.26 -2.26 9.28
C PHE A 15 4.07 -1.66 10.05
N VAL A 16 3.38 -2.47 10.85
CA VAL A 16 2.11 -2.10 11.51
C VAL A 16 2.22 -0.83 12.37
N PRO A 17 3.25 -0.65 13.23
CA PRO A 17 3.37 0.57 14.03
C PRO A 17 3.43 1.83 13.16
N ARG A 18 4.12 1.76 12.01
CA ARG A 18 4.28 2.87 11.08
C ARG A 18 2.98 3.18 10.34
N LEU A 19 2.29 2.13 9.88
CA LEU A 19 0.96 2.25 9.30
C LEU A 19 -0.01 2.95 10.25
N LEU A 20 -0.10 2.48 11.50
CA LEU A 20 -1.00 3.06 12.50
C LEU A 20 -0.65 4.51 12.80
N ALA A 21 0.64 4.80 13.02
CA ALA A 21 1.12 6.16 13.29
C ALA A 21 0.76 7.14 12.16
N MET A 22 0.80 6.72 10.89
CA MET A 22 0.42 7.60 9.77
C MET A 22 -1.09 7.65 9.54
N THR A 23 -1.80 6.57 9.85
CA THR A 23 -3.25 6.51 9.68
C THR A 23 -3.97 7.44 10.65
N VAL A 24 -3.50 7.56 11.89
CA VAL A 24 -4.11 8.43 12.91
C VAL A 24 -3.97 9.92 12.59
N GLU A 25 -3.01 10.31 11.75
CA GLU A 25 -2.85 11.69 11.28
C GLU A 25 -3.87 12.07 10.18
N ASN A 26 -4.60 11.09 9.66
CA ASN A 26 -5.61 11.33 8.62
C ASN A 26 -6.90 11.90 9.24
N PRO A 27 -7.64 12.80 8.55
CA PRO A 27 -8.91 13.32 9.07
C PRO A 27 -10.00 12.26 9.29
N GLN A 28 -9.89 11.10 8.65
CA GLN A 28 -10.84 9.99 8.75
C GLN A 28 -10.10 8.65 9.01
N PRO A 29 -9.49 8.48 10.19
CA PRO A 29 -8.56 7.38 10.46
C PRO A 29 -9.25 6.01 10.39
N ASP A 30 -10.48 5.89 10.91
CA ASP A 30 -11.23 4.64 10.91
C ASP A 30 -11.54 4.17 9.48
N LEU A 31 -11.98 5.09 8.62
CA LEU A 31 -12.28 4.81 7.21
C LEU A 31 -11.03 4.37 6.44
N VAL A 32 -9.92 5.05 6.67
CA VAL A 32 -8.65 4.71 6.02
C VAL A 32 -8.16 3.34 6.48
N LEU A 33 -8.25 3.06 7.78
CA LEU A 33 -7.85 1.77 8.34
C LEU A 33 -8.71 0.63 7.77
N GLU A 34 -10.03 0.81 7.72
CA GLU A 34 -10.96 -0.17 7.14
C GLU A 34 -10.59 -0.51 5.69
N ARG A 35 -10.20 0.50 4.90
CA ARG A 35 -9.86 0.33 3.49
C ARG A 35 -8.45 -0.23 3.26
N VAL A 36 -7.50 0.05 4.15
CA VAL A 36 -6.11 -0.38 3.97
C VAL A 36 -5.88 -1.81 4.51
N LEU A 37 -6.65 -2.27 5.49
CA LEU A 37 -6.49 -3.60 6.08
C LEU A 37 -6.59 -4.75 5.06
N PRO A 38 -7.60 -4.79 4.15
CA PRO A 38 -7.66 -5.80 3.10
C PRO A 38 -6.44 -5.82 2.18
N LEU A 39 -5.84 -4.65 1.92
CA LEU A 39 -4.60 -4.54 1.16
C LEU A 39 -3.44 -5.13 1.94
N VAL A 40 -3.30 -4.80 3.24
CA VAL A 40 -2.26 -5.35 4.11
C VAL A 40 -2.34 -6.87 4.14
N GLU A 41 -3.54 -7.44 4.25
CA GLU A 41 -3.77 -8.89 4.18
C GLU A 41 -3.32 -9.49 2.84
N ALA A 42 -3.67 -8.84 1.72
CA ALA A 42 -3.29 -9.27 0.38
C ALA A 42 -1.76 -9.29 0.18
N VAL A 43 -1.06 -8.31 0.74
CA VAL A 43 0.40 -8.18 0.59
C VAL A 43 1.20 -8.86 1.70
N ALA A 44 0.59 -9.26 2.82
CA ALA A 44 1.28 -9.93 3.93
C ALA A 44 1.97 -11.24 3.51
N ARG A 45 1.44 -11.93 2.49
CA ARG A 45 2.06 -13.14 1.92
C ARG A 45 3.22 -12.84 0.95
N ARG A 46 3.40 -11.57 0.56
CA ARG A 46 4.42 -11.07 -0.36
C ARG A 46 5.27 -10.02 0.36
N SER A 47 6.13 -10.49 1.26
CA SER A 47 6.89 -9.64 2.20
C SER A 47 7.69 -8.50 1.56
N ALA A 48 8.01 -8.58 0.26
CA ALA A 48 8.66 -7.51 -0.49
C ALA A 48 7.86 -6.20 -0.46
N TYR A 49 6.52 -6.24 -0.57
CA TYR A 49 5.69 -5.04 -0.51
C TYR A 49 5.62 -4.43 0.89
N LEU A 50 5.64 -5.26 1.94
CA LEU A 50 5.74 -4.77 3.32
C LEU A 50 7.09 -4.07 3.57
N VAL A 51 8.17 -4.60 3.00
CA VAL A 51 9.49 -3.95 3.05
C VAL A 51 9.45 -2.64 2.28
N LEU A 52 8.93 -2.64 1.05
CA LEU A 52 8.80 -1.43 0.22
C LEU A 52 8.09 -0.31 0.98
N LEU A 53 6.92 -0.59 1.58
CA LEU A 53 6.15 0.43 2.31
C LEU A 53 6.82 0.84 3.63
N THR A 54 7.52 -0.07 4.30
CA THR A 54 8.29 0.25 5.52
C THR A 54 9.47 1.16 5.22
N GLU A 55 10.20 0.89 4.13
CA GLU A 55 11.40 1.64 3.72
C GLU A 55 11.06 2.97 3.00
N ASN A 56 9.84 3.11 2.47
CA ASN A 56 9.43 4.29 1.71
C ASN A 56 8.18 4.96 2.33
N PRO A 57 8.35 5.83 3.35
CA PRO A 57 7.24 6.49 4.03
C PRO A 57 6.36 7.33 3.09
N GLY A 58 6.93 7.99 2.07
CA GLY A 58 6.15 8.75 1.10
C GLY A 58 5.22 7.90 0.24
N ALA A 59 5.59 6.64 -0.03
CA ALA A 59 4.72 5.70 -0.74
C ALA A 59 3.57 5.23 0.16
N LEU A 60 3.84 5.01 1.46
CA LEU A 60 2.82 4.70 2.45
C LEU A 60 1.84 5.87 2.64
N GLU A 61 2.33 7.11 2.70
CA GLU A 61 1.48 8.30 2.76
C GLU A 61 0.54 8.39 1.56
N ARG A 62 1.08 8.27 0.35
CA ARG A 62 0.28 8.26 -0.89
C ARG A 62 -0.75 7.14 -0.90
N LEU A 63 -0.36 5.95 -0.45
CA LEU A 63 -1.29 4.84 -0.33
C LEU A 63 -2.48 5.21 0.57
N LEU A 64 -2.21 5.77 1.76
CA LEU A 64 -3.24 6.19 2.69
C LEU A 64 -4.12 7.32 2.11
N THR A 65 -3.53 8.29 1.42
CA THR A 65 -4.28 9.35 0.71
C THR A 65 -5.22 8.75 -0.34
N LEU A 66 -4.76 7.80 -1.16
CA LEU A 66 -5.58 7.16 -2.18
C LEU A 66 -6.70 6.31 -1.57
N CYS A 67 -6.39 5.57 -0.50
CA CYS A 67 -7.39 4.80 0.25
C CYS A 67 -8.45 5.72 0.89
N ALA A 68 -8.06 6.88 1.42
CA ALA A 68 -9.00 7.88 1.93
C ALA A 68 -9.91 8.40 0.80
N ALA A 69 -9.32 8.73 -0.35
CA ALA A 69 -10.02 9.37 -1.46
C ALA A 69 -10.97 8.43 -2.23
N SER A 70 -10.62 7.14 -2.41
CA SER A 70 -11.39 6.23 -3.25
C SER A 70 -11.35 4.77 -2.78
N PRO A 71 -12.51 4.17 -2.44
CA PRO A 71 -12.58 2.75 -2.09
C PRO A 71 -12.22 1.85 -3.29
N MET A 72 -12.62 2.25 -4.51
CA MET A 72 -12.30 1.51 -5.73
C MET A 72 -10.78 1.42 -5.94
N VAL A 73 -10.03 2.49 -5.65
CA VAL A 73 -8.56 2.46 -5.77
C VAL A 73 -7.94 1.52 -4.74
N ALA A 74 -8.42 1.56 -3.49
CA ALA A 74 -7.96 0.63 -2.46
C ALA A 74 -8.20 -0.84 -2.87
N GLU A 75 -9.39 -1.15 -3.38
CA GLU A 75 -9.73 -2.49 -3.89
C GLU A 75 -8.83 -2.91 -5.06
N GLN A 76 -8.55 -2.00 -5.99
CA GLN A 76 -7.69 -2.28 -7.15
C GLN A 76 -6.25 -2.55 -6.74
N ILE A 77 -5.68 -1.80 -5.80
CA ILE A 77 -4.32 -2.03 -5.29
C ILE A 77 -4.27 -3.36 -4.51
N ALA A 78 -5.29 -3.67 -3.71
CA ALA A 78 -5.37 -4.96 -3.01
C ALA A 78 -5.42 -6.14 -3.99
N ARG A 79 -6.16 -5.99 -5.10
CA ARG A 79 -6.26 -7.00 -6.17
C ARG A 79 -4.97 -7.12 -6.99
N PHE A 80 -4.30 -5.99 -7.25
CA PHE A 80 -3.08 -5.90 -8.05
C PHE A 80 -1.95 -5.19 -7.30
N PRO A 81 -1.28 -5.87 -6.34
CA PRO A 81 -0.23 -5.25 -5.52
C PRO A 81 0.96 -4.67 -6.28
N ILE A 82 1.16 -5.05 -7.55
CA ILE A 82 2.18 -4.46 -8.43
C ILE A 82 1.99 -2.95 -8.61
N LEU A 83 0.76 -2.44 -8.44
CA LEU A 83 0.47 -1.00 -8.48
C LEU A 83 1.15 -0.22 -7.34
N LEU A 84 1.61 -0.89 -6.27
CA LEU A 84 2.41 -0.26 -5.23
C LEU A 84 3.76 0.24 -5.76
N ASP A 85 4.32 -0.42 -6.79
CA ASP A 85 5.58 0.01 -7.41
C ASP A 85 5.39 1.33 -8.17
N GLU A 86 4.20 1.59 -8.71
CA GLU A 86 3.86 2.87 -9.32
C GLU A 86 3.81 3.99 -8.27
N LEU A 87 3.41 3.70 -7.01
CA LEU A 87 3.40 4.67 -5.89
C LEU A 87 4.80 5.19 -5.54
N LEU A 88 5.86 4.48 -5.95
CA LEU A 88 7.23 4.95 -5.80
C LEU A 88 7.56 6.10 -6.79
N ASN A 89 6.83 6.22 -7.90
CA ASN A 89 7.10 7.15 -8.98
C ASN A 89 6.01 8.24 -9.08
N GLU A 90 6.11 9.27 -8.24
CA GLU A 90 5.17 10.41 -8.20
C GLU A 90 4.89 11.02 -9.58
N GLY A 91 5.91 11.10 -10.44
CA GLY A 91 5.81 11.72 -11.77
C GLY A 91 4.94 10.97 -12.79
N ARG A 92 4.63 9.69 -12.54
CA ARG A 92 3.74 8.88 -13.40
C ARG A 92 2.35 8.72 -12.82
N LEU A 93 2.20 8.71 -11.49
CA LEU A 93 0.94 8.39 -10.84
C LEU A 93 -0.20 9.39 -11.14
N PHE A 94 0.14 10.67 -11.28
CA PHE A 94 -0.82 11.74 -11.58
C PHE A 94 -0.87 12.10 -13.07
N ARG A 95 -0.15 11.37 -13.91
CA ARG A 95 -0.11 11.61 -15.36
C ARG A 95 -0.70 10.39 -16.07
N PRO A 96 -1.99 10.43 -16.46
CA PRO A 96 -2.55 9.33 -17.24
C PRO A 96 -1.73 9.15 -18.52
N PRO A 97 -1.46 7.89 -18.95
CA PRO A 97 -0.74 7.64 -20.19
C PRO A 97 -1.48 8.31 -21.35
N GLN A 98 -0.73 9.01 -22.19
CA GLN A 98 -1.31 9.70 -23.33
C GLN A 98 -1.74 8.68 -24.40
N ALA A 99 -2.73 9.01 -25.23
CA ALA A 99 -3.21 8.10 -26.28
C ALA A 99 -2.10 7.56 -27.20
N ALA A 100 -1.04 8.35 -27.43
CA ALA A 100 0.13 7.94 -28.19
C ALA A 100 0.98 6.85 -27.50
N GLU A 101 0.96 6.79 -26.17
CA GLU A 101 1.70 5.79 -25.37
C GLU A 101 0.94 4.46 -25.26
N LEU A 102 -0.38 4.47 -25.50
CA LEU A 102 -1.23 3.27 -25.51
C LEU A 102 -1.24 2.54 -26.86
N ALA A 103 -0.71 3.17 -27.91
CA ALA A 103 -0.74 2.66 -29.28
C ALA A 103 0.57 1.93 -29.71
N ALA A 104 1.53 1.78 -28.79
CA ALA A 104 2.83 1.11 -29.01
C ALA A 104 2.87 -0.25 -28.29
#